data_AF-A0A949I9R8-F1
#
_entry.id   AF-A0A949I9R8-F1
#
_cell.length_a   1.000
_cell.length_b   1.000
_cell.length_c   1.000
_cell.angle_alpha   90.00
_cell.angle_beta   90.00
_cell.angle_gamma   90.00
#
_symmetry.space_group_name_H-M   'P 1'
#
loop_
_entity.id
_entity.type
_entity.pdbx_description
1 polymer ?
#
loop_
_entity_poly.entity_id
_entity_poly.type
_entity_poly.pdbx_seq_one_letter_code
_entity_poly.pdbx_strand_id
1 'polypeptide(L)'
;MQETPDHLMRDRTAAQVLSSLQGAPASARFVLRLLQRLAHGTLDVQFPDGASARFGNGQAPLAGITLKDWRVCDAALKAGDIGFAESYIDGSWTTPHLPALIELMIANRDALEQVIYGSWWGTLLHRLRHLVRRNSKTQARKNIHAHYDLG
;
A
#
# COMPACT_ATOMS: atom_id res chain seq x y z
N MET A 1 -27.30 20.65 -23.16
CA MET A 1 -26.09 20.98 -22.38
C MET A 1 -26.20 20.17 -21.10
N GLN A 2 -25.67 18.95 -21.11
CA GLN A 2 -25.80 18.01 -19.99
C GLN A 2 -24.69 18.34 -18.99
N GLU A 3 -25.09 18.71 -17.78
CA GLU A 3 -24.22 18.72 -16.63
C GLU A 3 -23.99 17.27 -16.19
N THR A 4 -22.74 16.87 -15.97
CA THR A 4 -22.38 15.57 -15.41
C THR A 4 -22.09 15.76 -13.92
N PRO A 5 -22.95 15.29 -12.99
CA PRO A 5 -22.61 15.20 -11.57
C PRO A 5 -22.03 13.82 -11.21
N ASP A 6 -21.40 13.75 -10.04
CA ASP A 6 -21.11 12.56 -9.23
C ASP A 6 -19.99 11.59 -9.66
N HIS A 7 -18.82 11.72 -9.02
CA HIS A 7 -18.19 10.56 -8.38
C HIS A 7 -17.61 10.93 -7.02
N LEU A 8 -18.43 10.68 -6.00
CA LEU A 8 -18.06 10.57 -4.59
C LEU A 8 -16.73 9.80 -4.42
N MET A 9 -15.63 10.52 -4.18
CA MET A 9 -14.61 10.05 -3.23
C MET A 9 -15.29 10.08 -1.85
N ARG A 10 -16.05 9.03 -1.59
CA ARG A 10 -16.79 8.82 -0.36
C ARG A 10 -15.73 8.74 0.74
N ASP A 11 -15.65 9.79 1.55
CA ASP A 11 -14.97 9.77 2.85
C ASP A 11 -15.55 8.60 3.66
N ARG A 12 -14.88 7.46 3.58
CA ARG A 12 -15.26 6.26 4.31
C ARG A 12 -14.62 6.35 5.68
N THR A 13 -15.42 6.79 6.64
CA THR A 13 -15.13 6.95 8.07
C THR A 13 -14.30 5.80 8.66
N ALA A 14 -13.47 6.13 9.65
CA ALA A 14 -12.69 5.19 10.48
C ALA A 14 -13.49 3.97 10.99
N ALA A 15 -14.81 4.09 11.11
CA ALA A 15 -15.72 3.00 11.46
C ALA A 15 -15.68 1.81 10.47
N GLN A 16 -15.52 2.05 9.16
CA GLN A 16 -15.43 0.98 8.16
C GLN A 16 -14.07 0.26 8.20
N VAL A 17 -13.00 1.00 8.52
CA VAL A 17 -11.67 0.46 8.80
C VAL A 17 -11.69 -0.40 10.08
N LEU A 18 -12.41 0.05 11.11
CA LEU A 18 -12.57 -0.71 12.35
C LEU A 18 -13.40 -1.99 12.17
N SER A 19 -14.37 -2.01 11.26
CA SER A 19 -15.12 -3.22 10.94
C SER A 19 -14.32 -4.22 10.09
N SER A 20 -13.50 -3.77 9.13
CA SER A 20 -12.63 -4.67 8.34
C SER A 20 -11.51 -5.30 9.19
N LEU A 21 -11.17 -4.68 10.32
CA LEU A 21 -10.24 -5.23 11.30
C LEU A 21 -10.80 -6.40 12.14
N GLN A 22 -12.12 -6.64 12.13
CA GLN A 22 -12.75 -7.66 12.98
C GLN A 22 -12.36 -9.10 12.59
N GLY A 23 -11.87 -9.33 11.36
CA GLY A 23 -11.32 -10.60 10.89
C GLY A 23 -9.82 -10.59 10.61
N ALA A 24 -9.12 -9.47 10.87
CA ALA A 24 -7.72 -9.30 10.50
C ALA A 24 -6.77 -9.99 11.49
N PRO A 25 -5.73 -10.72 11.02
CA PRO A 25 -4.76 -11.37 11.89
C PRO A 25 -3.99 -10.33 12.73
N ALA A 26 -3.33 -10.79 13.80
CA ALA A 26 -2.59 -9.90 14.72
C ALA A 26 -1.51 -9.08 13.99
N SER A 27 -0.85 -9.68 12.99
CA SER A 27 0.13 -9.02 12.13
C SER A 27 -0.49 -7.87 11.32
N ALA A 28 -1.65 -8.10 10.69
CA ALA A 28 -2.37 -7.06 9.97
C ALA A 28 -2.77 -5.90 10.87
N ARG A 29 -3.32 -6.20 12.06
CA ARG A 29 -3.66 -5.18 13.06
C ARG A 29 -2.43 -4.37 13.50
N PHE A 30 -1.29 -5.02 13.67
CA PHE A 30 -0.04 -4.35 14.01
C PHE A 30 0.45 -3.44 12.88
N VAL A 31 0.52 -3.94 11.64
CA VAL A 31 0.91 -3.14 10.46
C VAL A 31 -0.02 -1.94 10.29
N LEU A 32 -1.33 -2.10 10.48
CA LEU A 32 -2.28 -1.00 10.33
C LEU A 32 -2.10 0.09 11.39
N ARG A 33 -1.73 -0.28 12.62
CA ARG A 33 -1.33 0.71 13.64
C ARG A 33 -0.03 1.43 13.27
N LEU A 34 0.90 0.78 12.58
CA LEU A 34 2.09 1.46 12.07
C LEU A 34 1.74 2.45 10.96
N LEU A 35 0.84 2.07 10.04
CA LEU A 35 0.40 2.96 8.97
C LEU A 35 -0.34 4.19 9.50
N GLN A 36 -1.03 4.09 10.64
CA GLN A 36 -1.61 5.26 11.33
C GLN A 36 -0.57 6.29 11.78
N ARG A 37 0.72 5.92 11.82
CA ARG A 37 1.82 6.81 12.19
C ARG A 37 2.55 7.43 10.99
N LEU A 38 2.03 7.26 9.78
CA LEU A 38 2.54 7.96 8.59
C LEU A 38 2.53 9.47 8.83
N ALA A 39 3.72 10.06 8.90
CA ALA A 39 3.93 11.49 9.14
C ALA A 39 3.89 12.31 7.83
N HIS A 40 4.32 11.70 6.73
CA HIS A 40 4.44 12.33 5.42
C HIS A 40 3.60 11.60 4.39
N GLY A 41 2.94 12.35 3.51
CA GLY A 41 2.20 11.79 2.39
C GLY A 41 0.89 11.10 2.77
N THR A 42 0.35 10.36 1.79
CA THR A 42 -0.92 9.65 1.89
C THR A 42 -0.82 8.26 1.29
N LEU A 43 -1.35 7.27 2.00
CA LEU A 43 -1.45 5.89 1.55
C LEU A 43 -2.92 5.44 1.49
N ASP A 44 -3.40 5.12 0.30
CA ASP A 44 -4.66 4.41 0.11
C ASP A 44 -4.41 2.90 0.09
N VAL A 45 -5.07 2.17 1.00
CA VAL A 45 -4.95 0.72 1.14
C VAL A 45 -6.29 0.08 0.82
N GLN A 46 -6.29 -0.87 -0.11
CA GLN A 46 -7.39 -1.82 -0.30
C GLN A 46 -7.03 -3.16 0.33
N PHE A 47 -7.93 -3.69 1.15
CA PHE A 47 -7.76 -4.93 1.91
C PHE A 47 -8.32 -6.15 1.17
N PRO A 48 -7.96 -7.38 1.57
CA PRO A 48 -8.42 -8.61 0.93
C PRO A 48 -9.95 -8.81 0.94
N ASP A 49 -10.64 -8.23 1.93
CA ASP A 49 -12.09 -8.25 2.06
C ASP A 49 -12.79 -7.20 1.18
N GLY A 50 -12.02 -6.43 0.39
CA GLY A 50 -12.51 -5.36 -0.46
C GLY A 50 -12.72 -4.03 0.27
N ALA A 51 -12.53 -3.98 1.59
CA ALA A 51 -12.57 -2.73 2.33
C ALA A 51 -11.37 -1.84 1.96
N SER A 52 -11.46 -0.55 2.28
CA SER A 52 -10.39 0.40 2.00
C SER A 52 -10.19 1.37 3.15
N ALA A 53 -8.95 1.78 3.36
CA ALA A 53 -8.53 2.75 4.36
C ALA A 53 -7.53 3.72 3.77
N ARG A 54 -7.58 4.97 4.23
CA ARG A 54 -6.58 6.00 3.93
C ARG A 54 -5.76 6.29 5.18
N PHE A 55 -4.45 6.39 5.01
CA PHE A 55 -3.50 6.75 6.07
C PHE A 55 -2.65 7.94 5.66
N GLY A 56 -2.09 8.67 6.64
CA GLY A 56 -1.28 9.86 6.41
C GLY A 56 -2.06 11.16 6.54
N ASN A 57 -1.57 12.22 5.91
CA ASN A 57 -2.01 13.60 6.15
C ASN A 57 -2.76 14.27 4.98
N GLY A 58 -3.08 13.50 3.93
CA GLY A 58 -3.77 14.00 2.73
C GLY A 58 -2.86 14.77 1.76
N GLN A 59 -1.56 14.87 2.03
CA GLN A 59 -0.59 15.53 1.16
C GLN A 59 0.21 14.51 0.32
N ALA A 60 0.99 15.03 -0.63
CA ALA A 60 1.95 14.25 -1.38
C ALA A 60 3.13 13.78 -0.49
N PRO A 61 3.79 12.65 -0.82
CA PRO A 61 3.50 11.75 -1.95
C PRO A 61 2.19 10.97 -1.75
N LEU A 62 1.45 10.75 -2.85
CA LEU A 62 0.22 9.96 -2.87
C LEU A 62 0.54 8.56 -3.40
N ALA A 63 0.30 7.54 -2.58
CA ALA A 63 0.54 6.15 -2.97
C ALA A 63 -0.70 5.29 -2.73
N GLY A 64 -0.82 4.21 -3.50
CA GLY A 64 -1.86 3.21 -3.36
C GLY A 64 -1.28 1.81 -3.23
N ILE A 65 -1.94 0.94 -2.47
CA ILE A 65 -1.62 -0.49 -2.37
C ILE A 65 -2.90 -1.32 -2.25
N THR A 66 -2.97 -2.42 -3.00
CA THR A 66 -4.03 -3.43 -2.90
C THR A 66 -3.44 -4.72 -2.37
N LEU A 67 -3.91 -5.16 -1.20
CA LEU A 67 -3.55 -6.42 -0.57
C LEU A 67 -4.53 -7.50 -1.02
N LYS A 68 -4.02 -8.62 -1.56
CA LYS A 68 -4.85 -9.78 -1.91
C LYS A 68 -4.96 -10.80 -0.78
N ASP A 69 -4.00 -10.80 0.13
CA ASP A 69 -3.94 -11.68 1.29
C ASP A 69 -3.24 -10.96 2.47
N TRP A 70 -3.69 -11.22 3.69
CA TRP A 70 -3.07 -10.71 4.92
C TRP A 70 -1.68 -11.29 5.20
N ARG A 71 -1.29 -12.38 4.54
CA ARG A 71 0.08 -12.96 4.60
C ARG A 71 1.17 -11.96 4.23
N VAL A 72 0.83 -10.91 3.47
CA VAL A 72 1.76 -9.79 3.18
C VAL A 72 2.22 -9.12 4.47
N CYS A 73 1.32 -8.93 5.45
CA CYS A 73 1.66 -8.35 6.75
C CYS A 73 2.57 -9.29 7.55
N ASP A 74 2.33 -10.60 7.50
CA ASP A 74 3.22 -11.58 8.14
C ASP A 74 4.61 -11.58 7.52
N ALA A 75 4.70 -11.57 6.19
CA ALA A 75 5.95 -11.54 5.45
C ALA A 75 6.75 -10.26 5.77
N ALA A 76 6.08 -9.11 5.78
CA ALA A 76 6.69 -7.83 6.12
C ALA A 76 7.22 -7.80 7.57
N LEU A 77 6.50 -8.37 8.53
CA LEU A 77 6.95 -8.41 9.92
C LEU A 77 8.06 -9.43 10.17
N LYS A 78 8.03 -10.59 9.50
CA LYS A 78 9.01 -11.66 9.70
C LYS A 78 10.31 -11.45 8.95
N ALA A 79 10.23 -10.91 7.73
CA ALA A 79 11.36 -10.80 6.81
C ALA A 79 11.58 -9.36 6.30
N GLY A 80 10.92 -8.37 6.90
CA GLY A 80 11.12 -6.95 6.59
C GLY A 80 10.77 -6.60 5.15
N ASP A 81 11.64 -5.78 4.56
CA ASP A 81 11.62 -5.32 3.17
C ASP A 81 11.72 -6.49 2.19
N ILE A 82 12.47 -7.52 2.54
CA ILE A 82 12.63 -8.72 1.71
C ILE A 82 11.29 -9.43 1.60
N GLY A 83 10.62 -9.71 2.73
CA GLY A 83 9.30 -10.34 2.72
C GLY A 83 8.24 -9.50 2.02
N PHE A 84 8.30 -8.17 2.19
CA PHE A 84 7.41 -7.24 1.47
C PHE A 84 7.67 -7.22 -0.04
N ALA A 85 8.93 -7.23 -0.47
CA ALA A 85 9.31 -7.24 -1.87
C ALA A 85 9.03 -8.59 -2.55
N GLU A 86 9.26 -9.71 -1.86
CA GLU A 86 8.96 -11.04 -2.39
C GLU A 86 7.45 -11.24 -2.56
N SER A 87 6.65 -10.74 -1.60
CA SER A 87 5.19 -10.73 -1.70
C SER A 87 4.63 -9.75 -2.76
N TYR A 88 5.46 -8.84 -3.26
CA TYR A 88 5.13 -8.09 -4.47
C TYR A 88 5.36 -8.93 -5.73
N ILE A 89 6.50 -9.64 -5.78
CA ILE A 89 6.88 -10.47 -6.93
C ILE A 89 5.91 -11.62 -7.12
N ASP A 90 5.46 -12.27 -6.04
CA ASP A 90 4.47 -13.34 -6.08
C ASP A 90 3.04 -12.84 -6.36
N GLY A 91 2.84 -11.52 -6.34
CA GLY A 91 1.58 -10.86 -6.62
C GLY A 91 0.57 -10.87 -5.48
N SER A 92 0.99 -11.16 -4.24
CA SER A 92 0.16 -11.09 -3.03
C SER A 92 -0.30 -9.66 -2.71
N TRP A 93 0.40 -8.65 -3.22
CA TRP A 93 -0.09 -7.28 -3.29
C TRP A 93 0.33 -6.59 -4.59
N THR A 94 -0.37 -5.51 -4.93
CA THR A 94 -0.10 -4.70 -6.11
C THR A 94 -0.21 -3.22 -5.79
N THR A 95 0.37 -2.37 -6.64
CA THR A 95 0.25 -0.91 -6.53
C THR A 95 0.09 -0.31 -7.94
N PRO A 96 -0.68 0.79 -8.08
CA PRO A 96 -0.78 1.49 -9.35
C PRO A 96 0.53 2.22 -9.72
N HIS A 97 1.32 2.63 -8.73
CA HIS A 97 2.54 3.41 -8.95
C HIS A 97 3.62 3.07 -7.91
N LEU A 98 4.38 2.00 -8.19
CA LEU A 98 5.42 1.52 -7.29
C LEU A 98 6.42 2.61 -6.86
N PRO A 99 6.94 3.47 -7.75
CA PRO A 99 7.88 4.51 -7.32
C PRO A 99 7.30 5.46 -6.27
N ALA A 100 6.00 5.78 -6.34
CA ALA A 100 5.35 6.68 -5.37
C ALA A 100 5.18 5.99 -4.01
N LEU A 101 4.87 4.70 -4.01
CA LEU A 101 4.83 3.90 -2.79
C LEU A 101 6.22 3.82 -2.13
N ILE A 102 7.27 3.62 -2.91
CA ILE A 102 8.65 3.64 -2.40
C ILE A 102 9.01 5.00 -1.83
N GLU A 103 8.70 6.09 -2.54
CA GLU A 103 8.95 7.45 -2.09
C GLU A 103 8.25 7.73 -0.76
N LEU A 104 6.98 7.35 -0.64
CA LEU A 104 6.24 7.44 0.62
C LEU A 104 6.94 6.67 1.76
N MET A 105 7.37 5.43 1.51
CA MET A 105 8.05 4.63 2.52
C MET A 105 9.37 5.29 2.97
N ILE A 106 10.16 5.80 2.03
CA ILE A 106 11.43 6.50 2.32
C ILE A 106 11.18 7.79 3.10
N ALA A 107 10.16 8.57 2.71
CA ALA A 107 9.79 9.80 3.41
C ALA A 107 9.37 9.55 4.87
N ASN A 108 8.88 8.35 5.17
CA ASN A 108 8.45 7.96 6.51
C ASN A 108 9.44 7.02 7.21
N ARG A 109 10.67 6.89 6.69
CA ARG A 109 11.64 5.91 7.21
C ARG A 109 11.89 6.09 8.70
N ASP A 110 12.11 7.32 9.15
CA ASP A 110 12.50 7.62 10.53
C ASP A 110 11.31 7.37 11.49
N ALA A 111 10.09 7.64 11.00
CA ALA A 111 8.85 7.40 11.75
C ALA A 111 8.52 5.90 11.89
N LEU A 112 8.90 5.09 10.90
CA LEU A 112 8.68 3.63 10.88
C LEU A 112 9.83 2.86 11.57
N GLU A 113 11.06 3.35 11.48
CA GLU A 113 12.27 2.75 12.07
C GLU A 113 12.28 2.83 13.60
N GLN A 114 11.71 3.88 14.20
CA GLN A 114 11.54 3.98 15.66
C GLN A 114 10.66 2.87 16.26
N VAL A 115 9.90 2.15 15.44
CA VAL A 115 8.96 1.11 15.88
C VAL A 115 9.43 -0.30 15.55
N ILE A 116 10.37 -0.44 14.60
CA ILE A 116 10.88 -1.72 14.13
C ILE A 116 12.42 -1.67 14.23
N TYR A 117 12.96 -2.16 15.36
CA TYR A 117 14.41 -2.36 15.52
C TYR A 117 14.92 -3.36 14.46
N GLY A 118 15.71 -2.92 13.47
CA GLY A 118 16.40 -3.83 12.53
C GLY A 118 16.83 -3.23 11.18
N SER A 119 17.75 -3.89 10.47
CA SER A 119 18.45 -3.42 9.23
C SER A 119 17.57 -3.36 7.97
N TRP A 120 16.38 -2.79 8.07
CA TRP A 120 15.33 -2.81 7.05
C TRP A 120 15.69 -2.10 5.72
N TRP A 121 16.52 -1.06 5.77
CA TRP A 121 16.73 -0.16 4.62
C TRP A 121 17.92 -0.53 3.72
N GLY A 122 18.94 -1.20 4.26
CA GLY A 122 20.18 -1.54 3.53
C GLY A 122 19.96 -2.51 2.37
N THR A 123 19.07 -3.48 2.55
CA THR A 123 18.68 -4.47 1.53
C THR A 123 17.63 -3.94 0.54
N LEU A 124 16.77 -3.02 0.98
CA LEU A 124 15.65 -2.50 0.19
C LEU A 124 16.16 -1.69 -1.01
N LEU A 125 17.07 -0.75 -0.80
CA LEU A 125 17.66 0.09 -1.85
C LEU A 125 18.25 -0.73 -3.01
N HIS A 126 19.01 -1.78 -2.69
CA HIS A 126 19.60 -2.65 -3.71
C HIS A 126 18.52 -3.35 -4.53
N ARG A 127 17.47 -3.87 -3.90
CA ARG A 127 16.38 -4.62 -4.55
C ARG A 127 15.42 -3.75 -5.34
N LEU A 128 15.12 -2.53 -4.88
CA LEU A 128 14.27 -1.59 -5.62
C LEU A 128 14.81 -1.28 -7.01
N ARG A 129 16.15 -1.15 -7.14
CA ARG A 129 16.82 -1.00 -8.44
C ARG A 129 16.55 -2.19 -9.38
N HIS A 130 16.43 -3.40 -8.84
CA HIS A 130 16.11 -4.61 -9.62
C HIS A 130 14.62 -4.72 -9.96
N LEU A 131 13.73 -4.33 -9.06
CA LEU A 131 12.28 -4.42 -9.24
C LEU A 131 11.76 -3.41 -10.27
N VAL A 132 12.27 -2.18 -10.27
CA VAL A 132 11.88 -1.14 -11.23
C VAL A 132 12.14 -1.59 -12.68
N ARG A 133 13.23 -2.34 -12.92
CA ARG A 133 13.57 -2.89 -14.25
C ARG A 133 12.67 -4.04 -14.69
N ARG A 134 12.14 -4.84 -13.75
CA ARG A 134 11.33 -6.04 -14.05
C ARG A 134 9.83 -5.71 -14.14
N ASN A 135 9.37 -4.71 -13.41
CA ASN A 135 7.96 -4.34 -13.31
C ASN A 135 7.39 -3.61 -14.52
N SER A 136 8.20 -2.83 -15.22
CA SER A 136 7.73 -2.03 -16.36
C SER A 136 7.10 -2.91 -17.45
N LYS A 137 7.58 -4.15 -17.64
CA LYS A 137 7.05 -5.07 -18.66
C LYS A 137 5.79 -5.82 -18.24
N THR A 138 5.69 -6.24 -16.97
CA THR A 138 4.58 -7.10 -16.50
C THR A 138 3.35 -6.29 -16.08
N GLN A 139 3.54 -5.09 -15.51
CA GLN A 139 2.46 -4.27 -14.95
C GLN A 139 1.73 -3.44 -16.01
N ALA A 140 2.44 -2.96 -17.05
CA ALA A 140 1.84 -2.20 -18.15
C ALA A 140 0.71 -2.98 -18.85
N ARG A 141 0.80 -4.31 -18.89
CA ARG A 141 -0.22 -5.17 -19.53
C ARG A 141 -1.48 -5.38 -18.67
N LYS A 142 -1.40 -5.16 -17.35
CA LYS A 142 -2.51 -5.34 -16.41
C LYS A 142 -3.20 -4.03 -16.03
N ASN A 143 -2.49 -2.90 -16.10
CA ASN A 143 -3.07 -1.57 -15.88
C ASN A 143 -3.84 -1.01 -17.09
N ILE A 144 -3.66 -1.55 -18.31
CA ILE A 144 -4.44 -1.17 -19.51
C ILE A 144 -5.68 -2.07 -19.66
N HIS A 145 -6.32 -2.43 -18.54
CA HIS A 145 -7.62 -3.12 -18.57
C HIS A 145 -8.60 -2.56 -17.53
N ALA A 146 -8.36 -1.33 -17.05
CA ALA A 146 -9.39 -0.55 -16.38
C ALA A 146 -10.23 0.11 -17.48
N HIS A 147 -11.33 -0.57 -17.78
CA HIS A 147 -12.41 -0.14 -18.65
C HIS A 147 -12.85 1.29 -18.29
N TYR A 148 -12.69 2.24 -19.21
CA TYR A 148 -13.43 3.49 -19.17
C TYR A 148 -14.86 3.20 -19.60
N ASP A 149 -15.66 2.66 -18.69
CA ASP A 149 -17.12 2.75 -18.78
C ASP A 149 -17.60 3.63 -17.63
N LEU A 150 -17.53 4.94 -17.87
CA LEU A 150 -18.49 5.87 -17.28
C LEU A 150 -19.68 5.87 -18.23
N GLY A 151 -20.61 4.94 -17.99
CA GLY A 151 -21.91 4.90 -18.65
C GLY A 151 -22.83 6.00 -18.15
#